data_AF-A0A435YE39-F1
#
_entry.id   AF-A0A435YE39-F1
#
_cell.length_a   1.000
_cell.length_b   1.000
_cell.length_c   1.000
_cell.angle_alpha   90.00
_cell.angle_beta   90.00
_cell.angle_gamma   90.00
#
_symmetry.space_group_name_H-M   'P 1'
#
loop_
_entity.id
_entity.type
_entity.pdbx_description
1 polymer ?
#
loop_
_entity_poly.entity_id
_entity_poly.type
_entity_poly.pdbx_seq_one_letter_code
_entity_poly.pdbx_strand_id
1 'polypeptide(L)' 'MTSALPFDDFRNLLANLPAADTAAETRVRTLFAKADKPGNSLGRIEDIAAWLAVW' A
#
# COMPACT_ATOMS: atom_id res chain seq x y z
N MET A 1 6.24 -24.69 -12.22
CA MET A 1 7.53 -25.28 -12.63
C MET A 1 8.59 -24.25 -12.30
N THR A 2 9.53 -24.57 -11.43
CA THR A 2 10.70 -23.72 -11.15
C THR A 2 11.60 -23.72 -12.38
N SER A 3 11.97 -22.55 -12.88
CA SER A 3 12.89 -22.45 -14.03
C SER A 3 14.24 -23.08 -13.67
N ALA A 4 14.87 -23.80 -14.61
CA ALA A 4 16.21 -24.37 -14.41
C ALA A 4 17.33 -23.30 -14.38
N LEU A 5 16.98 -22.02 -14.28
CA LEU A 5 17.88 -20.88 -14.21
C LEU A 5 17.82 -20.24 -12.81
N PRO A 6 18.97 -19.97 -12.15
CA PRO A 6 19.03 -19.67 -10.72
C PRO A 6 18.21 -18.48 -10.20
N PHE A 7 17.79 -17.56 -11.08
CA PHE A 7 17.13 -16.31 -10.69
C PHE A 7 15.82 -16.04 -11.40
N ASP A 8 15.38 -16.91 -12.31
CA ASP A 8 14.20 -16.63 -13.13
C ASP A 8 12.92 -16.59 -12.31
N ASP A 9 12.80 -17.45 -11.29
CA ASP A 9 11.66 -17.42 -10.40
C ASP A 9 11.61 -16.10 -9.60
N PHE A 10 12.77 -15.57 -9.18
CA PHE A 10 12.85 -14.24 -8.54
C PHE A 10 12.51 -13.10 -9.50
N ARG A 11 13.01 -13.15 -10.74
CA ARG A 11 12.66 -12.15 -11.76
C ARG A 11 11.18 -12.16 -12.08
N ASN A 12 10.59 -13.35 -12.17
CA ASN A 12 9.15 -13.53 -12.36
C ASN A 12 8.36 -12.97 -11.18
N LEU A 13 8.78 -13.19 -9.94
CA LEU A 13 8.13 -12.59 -8.77
C LEU A 13 8.19 -11.05 -8.81
N LEU A 14 9.36 -10.48 -9.08
CA LEU A 14 9.54 -9.02 -9.17
C LEU A 14 8.73 -8.40 -10.31
N ALA A 15 8.66 -9.08 -11.46
CA ALA A 15 7.88 -8.63 -12.61
C ALA A 15 6.37 -8.66 -12.38
N ASN A 16 5.90 -9.50 -11.43
CA ASN A 16 4.49 -9.69 -11.13
C ASN A 16 4.11 -9.17 -9.74
N LEU A 17 4.90 -8.25 -9.16
CA LEU A 17 4.50 -7.57 -7.93
C LEU A 17 3.16 -6.84 -8.17
N PRO A 18 2.19 -6.95 -7.24
CA PRO A 18 0.92 -6.28 -7.39
C PRO A 18 1.12 -4.76 -7.42
N ALA A 19 0.28 -4.09 -8.21
CA ALA A 19 0.14 -2.65 -8.11
C ALA A 19 -0.53 -2.28 -6.78
N ALA A 20 -0.22 -1.09 -6.28
CA ALA A 20 -0.80 -0.58 -5.05
C ALA A 20 -2.33 -0.42 -5.18
N ASP A 21 -3.10 -0.78 -4.13
CA ASP A 21 -4.56 -0.57 -4.07
C ASP A 21 -4.90 0.89 -3.69
N THR A 22 -4.94 1.76 -4.70
CA THR A 22 -5.28 3.19 -4.52
C THR A 22 -6.70 3.41 -3.97
N ALA A 23 -7.62 2.45 -4.14
CA ALA A 23 -8.95 2.52 -3.55
C ALA A 23 -8.91 2.25 -2.04
N ALA A 24 -8.01 1.39 -1.55
CA ALA A 24 -7.78 1.20 -0.12
C ALA A 24 -7.17 2.46 0.53
N GLU A 25 -6.17 3.07 -0.11
CA GLU A 25 -5.60 4.34 0.35
C GLU A 25 -6.69 5.42 0.50
N THR A 26 -7.52 5.58 -0.54
CA THR A 26 -8.60 6.58 -0.57
C THR A 26 -9.62 6.34 0.54
N ARG A 27 -9.98 5.07 0.80
CA ARG A 27 -10.88 4.70 1.91
C ARG A 27 -10.31 5.13 3.26
N VAL A 28 -9.03 4.86 3.53
CA VAL A 28 -8.38 5.24 4.79
C VAL A 28 -8.29 6.76 4.95
N ARG A 29 -7.88 7.49 3.90
CA ARG A 29 -7.85 8.97 3.94
C ARG A 29 -9.23 9.57 4.19
N THR A 30 -10.28 8.99 3.57
CA THR A 30 -11.67 9.40 3.80
C THR A 30 -12.12 9.14 5.24
N LEU A 31 -11.69 8.04 5.86
CA LEU A 31 -11.99 7.75 7.26
C LEU A 31 -11.34 8.77 8.21
N PHE A 32 -10.07 9.12 7.99
CA PHE A 32 -9.40 10.14 8.79
C PHE A 32 -10.03 11.53 8.63
N ALA A 33 -10.46 11.89 7.42
CA ALA A 33 -11.15 13.16 7.18
C ALA A 33 -12.51 13.26 7.90
N LYS A 34 -13.14 12.12 8.21
CA LYS A 34 -14.42 12.05 8.94
C LYS A 34 -14.25 11.96 10.46
N ALA A 35 -13.04 11.70 10.96
CA ALA A 35 -12.80 11.65 12.39
C ALA A 35 -13.04 13.04 12.99
N ASP A 36 -13.69 13.11 14.15
CA ASP A 36 -13.92 14.36 14.90
C ASP A 36 -12.61 14.83 15.55
N LYS A 37 -11.66 15.18 14.68
CA LYS A 37 -10.32 15.65 14.98
C LYS A 37 -10.05 16.88 14.11
N PRO A 38 -9.19 17.82 14.56
CA PRO A 38 -8.69 18.84 13.66
C PRO A 38 -8.02 18.19 12.43
N GLY A 39 -8.20 18.79 11.25
CA GLY A 39 -7.55 18.30 10.03
C GLY A 39 -6.05 18.10 10.23
N ASN A 40 -5.52 16.99 9.72
CA ASN A 40 -4.10 16.61 9.82
C ASN A 40 -3.51 16.54 11.25
N SER A 41 -4.35 16.47 12.30
CA SER A 41 -3.86 16.50 13.69
C SER A 41 -3.01 15.30 14.10
N LEU A 42 -3.06 14.18 13.36
CA LEU A 42 -2.26 12.99 13.63
C LEU A 42 -0.98 12.94 12.78
N GLY A 43 -0.77 13.91 11.89
CA GLY A 43 0.43 14.06 11.07
C GLY A 43 0.80 12.76 10.35
N ARG A 44 2.04 12.29 10.55
CA ARG A 44 2.61 11.10 9.88
C ARG A 44 1.82 9.81 10.12
N ILE A 45 0.99 9.73 11.15
CA ILE A 45 0.16 8.55 11.40
C ILE A 45 -0.86 8.37 10.26
N GLU A 46 -1.44 9.46 9.75
CA GLU A 46 -2.40 9.40 8.64
C GLU A 46 -1.71 8.91 7.35
N ASP A 47 -0.47 9.35 7.13
CA ASP A 47 0.34 8.94 5.98
C ASP A 47 0.79 7.48 6.07
N ILE A 48 1.23 7.03 7.24
CA ILE A 48 1.65 5.64 7.46
C ILE A 48 0.45 4.70 7.31
N ALA A 49 -0.70 5.07 7.85
CA ALA A 49 -1.92 4.26 7.73
C ALA A 49 -2.42 4.18 6.28
N ALA A 50 -2.34 5.29 5.52
CA ALA A 50 -2.67 5.30 4.10
C ALA A 50 -1.69 4.42 3.29
N TRP A 51 -0.39 4.49 3.59
CA TRP A 51 0.64 3.66 2.97
C TRP A 51 0.48 2.17 3.29
N LEU A 52 0.11 1.82 4.54
CA LEU A 52 -0.19 0.44 4.93
C LEU A 52 -1.46 -0.12 4.29
N ALA A 53 -2.36 0.74 3.81
CA ALA A 53 -3.60 0.30 3.19
C ALA A 53 -3.42 -0.01 1.70
N VAL A 54 -2.47 0.68 1.05
CA VAL A 54 -2.24 0.58 -0.40
C VAL A 54 -1.30 -0.57 -0.78
N TRP A 55 -0.52 -1.09 0.18
CA TRP A 55 0.48 -2.16 0.02
C TRP A 55 0.22 -3.32 0.97
#